data_AF-A0A9P6BBQ8-F1
#
_entry.id   AF-A0A9P6BBQ8-F1
#
_cell.length_a   1.000
_cell.length_b   1.000
_cell.length_c   1.000
_cell.angle_alpha   90.00
_cell.angle_beta   90.00
_cell.angle_gamma   90.00
#
_symmetry.space_group_name_H-M   'P 1'
#
loop_
_entity.id
_entity.type
_entity.pdbx_description
1 polymer ?
#
loop_
_entity_poly.entity_id
_entity_poly.type
_entity_poly.pdbx_seq_one_letter_code
_entity_poly.pdbx_strand_id
1 'polypeptide(L)' 'AYIEWYQNISPIPDKIQGMYSIRKVHSSTNSPSCSIVSVSDIRQSCMLFPQFGASKSWPLDK' A
#
# COMPACT_ATOMS: atom_id res chain seq x y z
N ALA A 1 -5.88 -0.61 -17.37
CA ALA A 1 -4.96 -0.07 -16.34
C ALA A 1 -3.85 -1.09 -16.09
N TYR A 2 -2.63 -0.63 -15.82
CA TYR A 2 -1.51 -1.49 -15.39
C TYR A 2 -1.49 -1.57 -13.86
N ILE A 3 -1.39 -2.77 -13.30
CA ILE A 3 -1.31 -3.01 -11.85
C ILE A 3 -0.10 -3.87 -11.49
N GLU A 4 0.49 -3.59 -10.33
CA GLU A 4 1.54 -4.40 -9.70
C GLU A 4 1.00 -5.01 -8.41
N TRP A 5 1.36 -6.27 -8.17
CA TRP A 5 0.93 -7.02 -7.00
C TRP A 5 1.95 -6.89 -5.86
N TYR A 6 1.44 -6.59 -4.68
CA TYR A 6 2.21 -6.50 -3.44
C TYR A 6 1.81 -7.64 -2.50
N GLN A 7 2.71 -8.01 -1.59
CA GLN A 7 2.39 -9.00 -0.56
C GLN A 7 1.24 -8.50 0.31
N ASN A 8 0.56 -9.44 0.98
CA ASN A 8 -0.40 -9.07 2.02
C ASN A 8 0.27 -8.17 3.05
N ILE A 9 -0.37 -7.03 3.32
CA ILE A 9 0.13 -6.06 4.28
C ILE A 9 0.11 -6.69 5.66
N SER A 10 1.22 -6.60 6.40
CA SER A 10 1.28 -7.05 7.79
C SER A 10 0.17 -6.36 8.60
N PRO A 11 -0.58 -7.06 9.44
CA PRO A 11 -1.60 -6.43 10.28
C PRO A 11 -0.99 -5.52 11.35
N ILE A 12 0.32 -5.69 11.64
CA ILE A 12 1.05 -4.91 12.63
C ILE A 12 2.04 -3.99 11.90
N PRO A 13 1.99 -2.66 12.15
CA PRO A 13 2.96 -1.74 11.60
C PRO A 13 4.35 -1.96 12.22
N ASP A 14 5.40 -1.60 11.49
CA ASP A 14 6.77 -1.62 11.99
C ASP A 14 6.87 -0.76 13.25
N LYS A 15 7.44 -1.32 14.33
CA LYS A 15 7.47 -0.67 15.65
C LYS A 15 8.40 0.53 15.72
N ILE A 16 9.37 0.63 14.80
CA ILE A 16 10.36 1.71 14.78
C ILE A 16 9.83 2.87 13.92
N GLN A 17 9.24 2.56 12.76
CA GLN A 17 8.80 3.55 11.79
C GLN A 17 7.30 3.90 11.90
N GLY A 18 6.50 3.07 12.57
CA GLY A 18 5.04 3.22 12.64
C GLY A 18 4.34 2.92 11.30
N MET A 19 5.06 2.36 10.33
CA MET A 19 4.59 2.18 8.95
C MET A 19 4.39 0.70 8.61
N TYR A 20 3.44 0.42 7.74
CA TYR A 20 3.24 -0.94 7.23
C TYR A 20 4.32 -1.31 6.21
N SER A 21 4.96 -2.45 6.42
CA SER A 21 5.94 -2.97 5.45
C SER A 21 5.21 -3.55 4.23
N ILE A 22 5.43 -2.94 3.08
CA ILE A 22 4.90 -3.38 1.78
C ILE A 22 6.07 -3.90 0.96
N ARG A 23 5.95 -5.09 0.39
CA ARG A 23 6.95 -5.68 -0.52
C ARG A 23 6.29 -6.09 -1.82
N LYS A 24 7.00 -5.89 -2.93
CA LYS A 24 6.55 -6.34 -4.25
C LYS A 24 6.56 -7.87 -4.31
N VAL A 25 5.52 -8.47 -4.87
CA VAL A 25 5.54 -9.88 -5.22
C VAL A 25 6.34 -10.02 -6.49
N HIS A 26 7.40 -10.84 -6.45
CA HIS A 26 8.17 -11.17 -7.63
C HIS A 26 7.66 -12.49 -8.21
N SER A 27 7.65 -12.58 -9.53
CA SER A 27 7.41 -13.84 -10.23
C SER A 27 8.61 -14.79 -10.04
N SER A 28 8.46 -16.04 -10.49
CA SER A 28 9.56 -17.02 -10.52
C SER A 28 10.77 -16.57 -11.34
N THR A 29 10.60 -15.61 -12.25
CA THR A 29 11.68 -15.04 -13.07
C THR A 29 12.26 -13.75 -12.49
N ASN A 30 11.96 -13.44 -11.22
CA ASN A 30 12.37 -12.23 -10.52
C ASN A 30 11.87 -10.93 -11.16
N SER A 31 10.84 -11.01 -12.02
CA SER A 31 10.15 -9.84 -12.55
C SER A 31 9.05 -9.37 -11.58
N PRO A 32 8.65 -8.09 -11.59
CA PRO A 32 7.48 -7.64 -10.84
C PRO A 32 6.26 -8.46 -11.28
N SER A 33 5.53 -9.01 -10.31
CA SER A 33 4.22 -9.61 -10.60
C SER A 33 3.26 -8.47 -10.96
N CYS A 34 2.85 -8.41 -12.22
CA CYS A 34 2.01 -7.36 -12.75
C CYS A 34 0.97 -7.92 -13.72
N SER A 35 -0.07 -7.13 -13.98
CA SER A 35 -1.10 -7.48 -14.97
C SER A 35 -1.76 -6.23 -15.55
N ILE A 36 -2.32 -6.36 -16.76
CA ILE A 36 -3.19 -5.35 -17.35
C ILE A 36 -4.63 -5.78 -17.09
N VAL A 37 -5.40 -4.92 -16.43
CA VAL A 37 -6.81 -5.16 -16.09
C VAL A 37 -7.70 -4.09 -16.73
N SER A 38 -8.98 -4.41 -16.97
CA SER A 38 -9.94 -3.39 -17.38
C SER A 38 -10.19 -2.42 -16.22
N VAL A 39 -10.45 -1.15 -16.53
CA VAL A 39 -10.80 -0.16 -15.49
C VAL A 39 -12.10 -0.57 -14.78
N SER A 40 -13.02 -1.23 -15.49
CA SER A 40 -14.26 -1.78 -14.91
C SER A 40 -14.02 -2.81 -13.81
N ASP A 41 -12.85 -3.46 -13.79
CA ASP A 41 -12.54 -4.51 -12.83
C ASP A 41 -12.01 -3.94 -11.51
N ILE A 42 -11.67 -2.65 -11.48
CA ILE A 42 -11.19 -1.94 -10.29
C ILE A 42 -12.39 -1.50 -9.45
N ARG A 43 -12.70 -2.26 -8.40
CA ARG A 43 -13.83 -1.95 -7.50
C ARG A 43 -13.57 -0.74 -6.60
N GLN A 44 -12.35 -0.62 -6.08
CA GLN A 44 -11.98 0.40 -5.12
C GLN A 44 -10.50 0.75 -5.26
N SER A 45 -10.16 2.00 -4.99
CA SER A 45 -8.78 2.50 -4.88
C SER A 45 -8.59 3.13 -3.51
N CYS A 46 -7.53 2.74 -2.80
CA CYS A 46 -7.10 3.43 -1.58
C CYS A 46 -5.79 4.18 -1.85
N MET A 47 -5.69 5.41 -1.37
CA MET A 47 -4.44 6.14 -1.35
C MET A 47 -3.71 5.82 -0.04
N LEU A 48 -2.53 5.23 -0.16
CA LEU A 48 -1.63 5.06 0.98
C LEU A 48 -0.87 6.36 1.18
N PHE A 49 -1.31 7.19 2.11
CA PHE A 49 -0.59 8.40 2.47
C PHE A 49 0.50 8.05 3.48
N PRO A 50 1.79 8.35 3.19
CA PRO A 50 2.81 8.30 4.22
C PRO A 50 2.48 9.33 5.30
N GLN A 51 2.28 8.88 6.54
CA GLN A 51 2.15 9.79 7.67
C GLN A 51 3.55 10.23 8.09
N PHE A 52 4.02 11.34 7.54
CA PHE A 52 5.26 11.96 8.00
C PHE A 52 5.00 12.65 9.34
N GLY A 53 5.32 11.98 10.44
CA GLY A 53 5.32 12.54 11.78
C GLY A 53 3.97 13.13 12.21
N ALA A 54 3.25 12.44 13.08
CA ALA A 54 2.33 13.15 13.94
C ALA A 54 3.16 14.08 14.85
N SER A 55 3.31 15.35 14.48
CA SER A 55 3.16 16.37 15.50
C SER A 55 1.80 16.10 16.14
N LYS A 56 1.80 16.02 17.48
CA LYS A 56 0.63 15.69 18.28
C LYS A 56 -0.56 16.55 17.83
N SER A 57 -1.72 15.91 17.74
CA SER A 57 -3.05 16.44 17.35
C SER A 57 -3.32 16.54 15.85
N TRP A 58 -4.14 15.60 15.38
CA TRP A 58 -5.11 15.90 14.32
C TRP A 58 -6.15 16.84 14.95
N PRO A 59 -6.45 18.02 14.38
CA PRO A 59 -7.60 18.78 14.82
C PRO A 59 -8.84 18.01 14.36
N LEU A 60 -9.57 17.48 15.33
CA LEU A 60 -11.00 17.24 15.14
C LEU A 60 -11.62 18.63 14.97
N ASP A 61 -11.97 18.98 13.73
CA ASP A 61 -12.88 20.10 13.49
C ASP A 61 -14.19 19.81 14.24
N LYS A 62 -14.65 20.84 14.96
CA LYS A 62 -15.78 20.83 15.89
C LYS A 62 -17.11 20.61 15.19
#